data_AF-A0A8X8X400-F1
#
_entry.id   AF-A0A8X8X400-F1
#
_cell.length_a   1.000
_cell.length_b   1.000
_cell.length_c   1.000
_cell.angle_alpha   90.00
_cell.angle_beta   90.00
_cell.angle_gamma   90.00
#
_symmetry.space_group_name_H-M   'P 1'
#
loop_
_entity.id
_entity.type
_entity.pdbx_description
1 polymer ?
#
loop_
_entity_poly.entity_id
_entity_poly.type
_entity_poly.pdbx_seq_one_letter_code
_entity_poly.pdbx_strand_id
1 'polypeptide(L)'
;MAHRQLDNNYVDGGGDIENDGTGSDASSFLEPLLNLKSRTNTCSQIAVVGAKVYPIESLDYEMIETDLFKQDWRSRKRVQIFQYIYLKWTLALLNRIVHRYLTAFAAFAVINVVLAICAYVAPAAAGSGIPEVKAYLNGIDAHSILAPTTLFVKILGSILAVSAGLVVGKEGPMVHTGACIANLLGQGGSRKYALTWKWLRYFKNDRDRRDLITCGAAAFRAPVGGVLFALEEAATWWRSALLWRTFFTTAITTVVLRETMSLAKAAILFRQLALRHLCVIPKTPRRNPVVRILTRHDFMPEHVLGLYPELIHHK
;
A
#
# COMPACT_ATOMS: atom_id res chain seq x y z
N MET A 1 75.12 -17.37 12.18
CA MET A 1 75.80 -16.08 11.99
C MET A 1 74.87 -15.00 12.52
N ALA A 2 75.00 -14.67 13.79
CA ALA A 2 75.63 -13.44 14.33
C ALA A 2 74.48 -12.55 14.88
N HIS A 3 74.32 -12.42 16.20
CA HIS A 3 74.99 -11.42 17.06
C HIS A 3 74.87 -9.99 16.51
N ARG A 4 74.64 -8.91 17.27
CA ARG A 4 74.32 -8.55 18.67
C ARG A 4 74.34 -6.99 18.65
N GLN A 5 73.93 -6.36 19.75
CA GLN A 5 74.22 -4.97 20.16
C GLN A 5 73.19 -3.93 19.67
N LEU A 6 72.73 -2.96 20.48
CA LEU A 6 73.37 -2.29 21.62
C LEU A 6 72.38 -1.97 22.76
N ASP A 7 72.96 -1.93 23.96
CA ASP A 7 72.44 -1.46 25.25
C ASP A 7 72.12 0.05 25.28
N ASN A 8 71.23 0.50 26.18
CA ASN A 8 71.62 1.40 27.28
C ASN A 8 70.48 1.78 28.26
N ASN A 9 70.75 1.41 29.51
CA ASN A 9 70.39 1.94 30.83
C ASN A 9 69.77 3.35 31.02
N TYR A 10 68.87 3.43 32.02
CA TYR A 10 68.74 4.52 33.01
C TYR A 10 68.04 3.92 34.28
N VAL A 11 68.77 3.48 35.32
CA VAL A 11 69.12 4.17 36.61
C VAL A 11 67.89 4.72 37.35
N ASP A 12 67.34 4.05 38.37
CA ASP A 12 67.73 3.88 39.81
C ASP A 12 67.33 5.06 40.72
N GLY A 13 66.88 4.73 41.94
CA GLY A 13 66.57 5.70 43.01
C GLY A 13 65.63 5.15 44.08
N GLY A 14 66.18 4.46 45.08
CA GLY A 14 65.51 4.03 46.31
C GLY A 14 65.67 4.98 47.51
N GLY A 15 65.18 4.52 48.67
CA GLY A 15 65.39 5.03 50.05
C GLY A 15 64.21 5.84 50.62
N ASP A 16 63.82 5.85 51.90
CA ASP A 16 64.19 5.22 53.19
C ASP A 16 62.98 5.53 54.17
N ILE A 17 62.43 4.62 54.99
CA ILE A 17 62.66 4.32 56.43
C ILE A 17 62.44 5.46 57.47
N GLU A 18 61.79 5.10 58.60
CA GLU A 18 61.67 5.74 59.95
C GLU A 18 60.54 6.78 60.22
N ASN A 19 59.87 6.92 61.37
CA ASN A 19 59.77 6.21 62.66
C ASN A 19 58.54 6.72 63.48
N ASP A 20 58.07 5.91 64.43
CA ASP A 20 57.36 6.12 65.73
C ASP A 20 56.44 7.32 66.07
N GLY A 21 55.40 7.03 66.88
CA GLY A 21 54.87 7.99 67.89
C GLY A 21 53.37 7.98 68.20
N THR A 22 53.02 7.44 69.36
CA THR A 22 51.75 7.43 70.14
C THR A 22 50.91 8.73 70.20
N GLY A 23 49.58 8.60 70.30
CA GLY A 23 48.69 9.65 70.83
C GLY A 23 47.19 9.33 70.70
N SER A 24 46.50 9.22 71.84
CA SER A 24 45.05 9.13 71.98
C SER A 24 44.34 10.40 71.46
N ASP A 25 43.14 10.26 70.89
CA ASP A 25 41.93 10.90 71.43
C ASP A 25 40.68 10.65 70.57
N ALA A 26 39.60 10.36 71.29
CA ALA A 26 38.26 10.26 70.77
C ALA A 26 37.75 11.64 70.34
N SER A 27 37.22 11.76 69.13
CA SER A 27 36.00 12.51 68.76
C SER A 27 36.04 13.00 67.30
N SER A 28 35.46 12.21 66.39
CA SER A 28 34.88 12.75 65.16
C SER A 28 33.83 11.78 64.62
N PHE A 29 32.74 11.65 65.39
CA PHE A 29 31.44 11.32 64.81
C PHE A 29 31.05 12.47 63.86
N LEU A 30 31.32 12.32 62.56
CA LEU A 30 30.65 12.94 61.41
C LEU A 30 31.56 12.82 60.17
N GLU A 31 31.48 11.70 59.46
CA GLU A 31 31.85 11.71 58.04
C GLU A 31 30.72 11.09 57.20
N PRO A 32 30.27 11.78 56.14
CA PRO A 32 29.27 11.27 55.22
C PRO A 32 29.90 10.18 54.33
N LEU A 33 29.23 9.03 54.24
CA LEU A 33 29.53 7.90 53.35
C LEU A 33 29.26 8.24 51.87
N LEU A 34 29.90 9.28 51.35
CA LEU A 34 29.99 9.56 49.92
C LEU A 34 31.45 9.64 49.51
N ASN A 35 32.21 8.61 49.88
CA ASN A 35 33.41 8.27 49.15
C ASN A 35 32.96 7.58 47.86
N LEU A 36 32.62 8.39 46.86
CA LEU A 36 32.38 7.98 45.49
C LEU A 36 33.70 7.46 44.94
N LYS A 37 34.04 6.22 45.33
CA LYS A 37 35.09 5.44 44.71
C LYS A 37 34.64 5.29 43.27
N SER A 38 35.14 6.19 42.42
CA SER A 38 35.11 6.07 40.98
C SER A 38 35.61 4.68 40.66
N ARG A 39 34.67 3.77 40.38
CA ARG A 39 34.98 2.50 39.76
C ARG A 39 35.51 2.88 38.39
N THR A 40 36.83 2.94 38.27
CA THR A 40 37.51 2.83 36.99
C THR A 40 37.11 1.49 36.41
N ASN A 41 36.03 1.48 35.63
CA ASN A 41 35.58 0.32 34.87
C ASN A 41 36.54 0.14 33.69
N THR A 42 37.53 -0.73 33.89
CA THR A 42 38.43 -1.25 32.87
C THR A 42 37.70 -2.26 31.99
N CYS A 43 36.80 -1.79 31.12
CA CYS A 43 36.52 -2.44 29.83
C CYS A 43 35.66 -1.49 29.00
N SER A 44 36.26 -0.84 28.01
CA SER A 44 35.55 -0.12 26.95
C SER A 44 34.79 -1.13 26.10
N GLN A 45 33.57 -1.46 26.52
CA GLN A 45 32.68 -2.38 25.82
C GLN A 45 32.05 -1.65 24.63
N ILE A 46 32.48 -2.02 23.43
CA ILE A 46 31.95 -1.47 22.17
C ILE A 46 31.13 -2.57 21.49
N ALA A 47 29.85 -2.30 21.23
CA ALA A 47 28.93 -3.23 20.57
C ALA A 47 28.89 -2.92 19.07
N VAL A 48 29.10 -3.95 18.27
CA VAL A 48 28.80 -3.87 16.83
C VAL A 48 27.35 -4.26 16.64
N VAL A 49 26.48 -3.28 16.39
CA VAL A 49 25.07 -3.50 16.07
C VAL A 49 24.90 -3.33 14.56
N GLY A 50 24.81 -4.45 13.86
CA GLY A 50 24.80 -4.46 12.39
C GLY A 50 26.14 -3.98 11.82
N ALA A 51 26.12 -2.89 11.03
CA ALA A 51 27.31 -2.33 10.38
C ALA A 51 27.97 -1.16 11.17
N LYS A 52 27.43 -0.80 12.34
CA LYS A 52 27.92 0.34 13.13
C LYS A 52 28.36 -0.08 14.53
N VAL A 53 29.41 0.59 14.99
CA VAL A 53 30.06 0.38 16.27
C VAL A 53 29.54 1.43 17.25
N TYR A 54 28.91 1.00 18.35
CA TYR A 54 28.30 1.86 19.37
C TYR A 54 28.90 1.58 20.75
N PRO A 55 29.06 2.59 21.62
CA PRO A 55 29.43 2.36 23.01
C PRO A 55 28.31 1.60 23.73
N ILE A 56 28.65 0.56 24.49
CA ILE A 56 27.68 -0.25 25.24
C ILE A 56 27.30 0.50 26.51
N GLU A 57 26.07 1.02 26.54
CA GLU A 57 25.35 1.31 27.79
C GLU A 57 24.43 0.12 28.08
N SER A 58 24.60 -0.51 29.24
CA SER A 58 23.69 -1.56 29.69
C SER A 58 22.35 -0.94 30.08
N LEU A 59 21.27 -1.33 29.40
CA LEU A 59 19.92 -1.04 29.87
C LEU A 59 19.57 -2.03 30.99
N ASP A 60 19.35 -1.51 32.19
CA ASP A 60 18.93 -2.30 33.35
C ASP A 60 17.45 -2.66 33.22
N TYR A 61 17.15 -3.72 32.46
CA TYR A 61 15.79 -4.27 32.31
C TYR A 61 15.30 -4.98 33.58
N GLU A 62 16.22 -5.44 34.41
CA GLU A 62 15.92 -6.05 35.70
C GLU A 62 15.63 -4.95 36.72
N MET A 63 14.41 -4.95 37.27
CA MET A 63 14.14 -4.14 38.46
C MET A 63 14.98 -4.70 39.61
N ILE A 64 15.99 -3.95 40.02
CA ILE A 64 16.75 -4.24 41.24
C ILE A 64 15.78 -4.06 42.41
N GLU A 65 15.32 -5.17 42.99
CA GLU A 65 14.42 -5.20 44.14
C GLU A 65 15.15 -4.80 45.43
N THR A 66 15.64 -3.57 45.51
CA THR A 66 16.21 -3.01 46.73
C THR A 66 15.10 -2.83 47.77
N ASP A 67 15.40 -3.02 49.06
CA ASP A 67 14.43 -2.82 50.14
C ASP A 67 13.80 -1.42 50.12
N LEU A 68 14.55 -0.41 49.65
CA LEU A 68 14.06 0.94 49.42
C LEU A 68 12.94 1.00 48.36
N PHE A 69 13.10 0.30 47.23
CA PHE A 69 12.09 0.23 46.18
C PHE A 69 10.84 -0.51 46.65
N LYS A 70 11.02 -1.60 47.41
CA LYS A 70 9.91 -2.34 48.03
C LYS A 70 9.15 -1.50 49.06
N GLN A 71 9.85 -0.72 49.89
CA GLN A 71 9.22 0.22 50.83
C GLN A 71 8.44 1.31 50.10
N ASP A 72 9.01 1.89 49.06
CA ASP A 72 8.39 2.97 48.28
C ASP A 72 7.16 2.46 47.50
N TRP A 73 7.23 1.23 46.98
CA TRP A 73 6.08 0.58 46.33
C TRP A 73 4.95 0.23 47.30
N ARG A 74 5.29 -0.18 48.53
CA ARG A 74 4.32 -0.49 49.61
C ARG A 74 3.71 0.77 50.22
N SER A 75 4.43 1.89 50.18
CA SER A 75 3.99 3.24 50.59
C SER A 75 2.95 3.84 49.63
N ARG A 76 2.94 3.42 48.35
CA ARG A 76 2.03 4.00 47.37
C ARG A 76 0.57 3.71 47.70
N LYS A 77 -0.22 4.78 47.78
CA LYS A 77 -1.67 4.69 47.96
C LYS A 77 -2.30 4.05 46.72
N ARG A 78 -3.40 3.32 46.89
CA ARG A 78 -4.12 2.69 45.75
C ARG A 78 -4.38 3.65 44.59
N VAL A 79 -4.67 4.93 44.88
CA VAL A 79 -4.86 5.99 43.89
C VAL A 79 -3.64 6.18 42.97
N GLN A 80 -2.42 6.16 43.52
CA GLN A 80 -1.19 6.32 42.74
C GLN A 80 -0.91 5.10 41.84
N ILE A 81 -1.27 3.90 42.31
CA ILE A 81 -1.15 2.67 41.51
C ILE A 81 -2.15 2.69 40.35
N PHE A 82 -3.40 3.10 40.60
CA PHE A 82 -4.40 3.28 39.54
C PHE A 82 -3.96 4.36 38.54
N GLN A 83 -3.43 5.49 39.01
CA GLN A 83 -2.90 6.56 38.16
C GLN A 83 -1.75 6.07 37.27
N TYR A 84 -0.80 5.29 37.81
CA TYR A 84 0.30 4.71 37.05
C TYR A 84 -0.19 3.74 35.96
N ILE A 85 -1.10 2.83 36.31
CA ILE A 85 -1.67 1.87 35.35
C ILE A 85 -2.41 2.62 34.24
N TYR A 86 -3.24 3.60 34.61
CA TYR A 86 -3.97 4.44 33.66
C TYR A 86 -3.01 5.17 32.70
N LEU A 87 -1.98 5.84 33.23
CA LEU A 87 -0.98 6.56 32.43
C LEU A 87 -0.22 5.63 31.47
N LYS A 88 0.12 4.43 31.91
CA LYS A 88 0.81 3.43 31.08
C LYS A 88 -0.05 2.99 29.89
N TRP A 89 -1.35 2.74 30.13
CA TRP A 89 -2.29 2.36 29.06
C TRP A 89 -2.60 3.52 28.11
N THR A 90 -2.73 4.76 28.62
CA THR A 90 -2.97 5.93 27.76
C THR A 90 -1.77 6.23 26.87
N LEU A 91 -0.54 6.16 27.40
CA LEU A 91 0.68 6.35 26.59
C LEU A 91 0.86 5.25 25.54
N ALA A 92 0.59 3.99 25.88
CA ALA A 92 0.62 2.90 24.92
C ALA A 92 -0.41 3.10 23.78
N LEU A 93 -1.62 3.54 24.13
CA LEU A 93 -2.68 3.84 23.17
C LEU A 93 -2.32 5.05 22.29
N LEU A 94 -1.76 6.12 22.88
CA LEU A 94 -1.31 7.32 22.17
C LEU A 94 -0.23 6.98 21.15
N ASN A 95 0.82 6.24 21.54
CA ASN A 95 1.88 5.79 20.63
C ASN A 95 1.32 4.99 19.45
N ARG A 96 0.36 4.10 19.71
CA ARG A 96 -0.28 3.30 18.67
C ARG A 96 -1.15 4.15 17.73
N ILE A 97 -1.81 5.18 18.25
CA ILE A 97 -2.58 6.13 17.45
C ILE A 97 -1.66 6.97 16.58
N VAL A 98 -0.62 7.57 17.16
CA VAL A 98 0.37 8.40 16.46
C VAL A 98 1.04 7.61 15.34
N HIS A 99 1.49 6.38 15.62
CA HIS A 99 2.09 5.52 14.60
C HIS A 99 1.12 5.24 13.45
N ARG A 100 -0.16 4.96 13.73
CA ARG A 100 -1.17 4.73 12.68
C ARG A 100 -1.38 5.97 11.82
N TYR A 101 -1.52 7.15 12.43
CA TYR A 101 -1.66 8.40 11.69
C TYR A 101 -0.41 8.73 10.87
N LEU A 102 0.79 8.52 11.42
CA LEU A 102 2.05 8.74 10.71
C LEU A 102 2.16 7.80 9.50
N THR A 103 1.83 6.52 9.65
CA THR A 103 1.82 5.57 8.52
C THR A 103 0.77 5.93 7.46
N ALA A 104 -0.41 6.41 7.87
CA ALA A 104 -1.44 6.84 6.95
C ALA A 104 -1.02 8.11 6.18
N PHE A 105 -0.39 9.07 6.86
CA PHE A 105 0.13 10.28 6.25
C PHE A 105 1.27 9.97 5.27
N ALA A 106 2.21 9.09 5.65
CA ALA A 106 3.28 8.63 4.77
C ALA A 106 2.73 7.92 3.52
N ALA A 107 1.73 7.04 3.69
CA ALA A 107 1.08 6.37 2.56
C ALA A 107 0.38 7.38 1.63
N PHE A 108 -0.35 8.34 2.19
CA PHE A 108 -0.97 9.43 1.42
C PHE A 108 0.06 10.25 0.64
N ALA A 109 1.17 10.63 1.28
CA ALA A 109 2.26 11.37 0.62
C ALA A 109 2.85 10.58 -0.55
N VAL A 110 3.14 9.29 -0.36
CA VAL A 110 3.67 8.40 -1.41
C VAL A 110 2.69 8.30 -2.58
N ILE A 111 1.39 8.10 -2.32
CA ILE A 111 0.39 8.01 -3.40
C ILE A 111 0.34 9.31 -4.21
N ASN A 112 0.40 10.47 -3.57
CA ASN A 112 0.42 11.76 -4.27
C ASN A 112 1.71 11.98 -5.08
N VAL A 113 2.86 11.52 -4.60
CA VAL A 113 4.12 11.54 -5.36
C VAL A 113 4.00 10.66 -6.61
N VAL A 114 3.46 9.45 -6.48
CA VAL A 114 3.26 8.55 -7.64
C VAL A 114 2.26 9.17 -8.63
N LEU A 115 1.18 9.80 -8.16
CA LEU A 115 0.24 10.53 -9.02
C LEU A 115 0.92 11.68 -9.77
N ALA A 116 1.80 12.43 -9.10
CA ALA A 116 2.57 13.49 -9.75
C ALA A 116 3.48 12.91 -10.85
N ILE A 117 4.18 11.80 -10.58
CA ILE A 117 5.00 11.10 -11.58
C ILE A 117 4.14 10.65 -12.77
N CYS A 118 2.94 10.09 -12.53
CA CYS A 118 2.01 9.73 -13.58
C CYS A 118 1.66 10.91 -14.49
N ALA A 119 1.43 12.10 -13.92
CA ALA A 119 1.16 13.32 -14.67
C ALA A 119 2.35 13.76 -15.55
N TYR A 120 3.59 13.52 -15.10
CA TYR A 120 4.80 13.79 -15.91
C TYR A 120 5.02 12.76 -17.03
N VAL A 121 4.78 11.46 -16.78
CA VAL A 121 5.03 10.39 -17.76
C VAL A 121 4.07 10.47 -18.95
N ALA A 122 2.79 10.77 -18.70
CA ALA A 122 1.79 10.87 -19.74
C ALA A 122 0.83 12.04 -19.46
N PRO A 123 1.19 13.27 -19.87
CA PRO A 123 0.35 14.45 -19.61
C PRO A 123 -1.03 14.33 -20.26
N ALA A 124 -1.14 13.64 -21.39
CA ALA A 124 -2.41 13.34 -22.06
C ALA A 124 -3.35 12.39 -21.25
N ALA A 125 -2.85 11.75 -20.20
CA ALA A 125 -3.69 10.97 -19.27
C ALA A 125 -4.31 11.84 -18.17
N ALA A 126 -3.90 13.10 -18.00
CA ALA A 126 -4.46 13.98 -16.98
C ALA A 126 -5.97 14.21 -17.18
N GLY A 127 -6.68 14.50 -16.09
CA GLY A 127 -8.11 14.81 -16.14
C GLY A 127 -9.02 13.66 -16.56
N SER A 128 -10.25 14.00 -16.96
CA SER A 128 -11.32 13.05 -17.28
C SER A 128 -11.02 12.22 -18.52
N GLY A 129 -10.51 12.82 -19.60
CA GLY A 129 -10.32 12.13 -20.88
C GLY A 129 -11.49 12.23 -21.86
N ILE A 130 -12.65 12.74 -21.42
CA ILE A 130 -13.82 12.95 -22.29
C ILE A 130 -13.52 13.99 -23.40
N PRO A 131 -12.93 15.17 -23.11
CA PRO A 131 -12.60 16.14 -24.16
C PRO A 131 -11.69 15.56 -25.25
N GLU A 132 -10.75 14.69 -24.89
CA GLU A 132 -9.80 14.07 -25.80
C GLU A 132 -10.46 13.01 -26.68
N VAL A 133 -11.36 12.20 -26.12
CA VAL A 133 -12.20 11.27 -26.90
C VAL A 133 -13.11 12.06 -27.86
N LYS A 134 -13.72 13.15 -27.40
CA LYS A 134 -14.57 14.03 -28.22
C LYS A 134 -13.78 14.68 -29.36
N ALA A 135 -12.57 15.16 -29.09
CA ALA A 135 -11.68 15.72 -30.10
C ALA A 135 -11.34 14.66 -31.17
N TYR A 136 -10.99 13.44 -30.76
CA TYR A 136 -10.71 12.34 -31.67
C TYR A 136 -11.93 11.98 -32.53
N LEU A 137 -13.12 11.87 -31.92
CA LEU A 137 -14.35 11.56 -32.66
C LEU A 137 -14.79 12.70 -33.58
N ASN A 138 -14.38 13.94 -33.32
CA ASN A 138 -14.55 15.06 -34.26
C ASN A 138 -13.50 15.09 -35.38
N GLY A 139 -12.58 14.14 -35.41
CA GLY A 139 -11.55 14.00 -36.45
C GLY A 139 -10.19 14.62 -36.10
N ILE A 140 -9.99 15.07 -34.86
CA ILE A 140 -8.72 15.63 -34.39
C ILE A 140 -7.89 14.53 -33.73
N ASP A 141 -6.97 13.93 -34.49
CA ASP A 141 -6.03 12.93 -33.95
C ASP A 141 -4.77 13.62 -33.38
N ALA A 142 -4.80 13.96 -32.08
CA ALA A 142 -3.63 14.52 -31.41
C ALA A 142 -2.71 13.44 -30.85
N HIS A 143 -1.40 13.73 -30.85
CA HIS A 143 -0.38 12.78 -30.44
C HIS A 143 -0.62 12.26 -29.02
N SER A 144 -0.50 10.94 -28.84
CA SER A 144 -0.66 10.21 -27.59
C SER A 144 -2.05 10.14 -26.95
N ILE A 145 -3.13 10.72 -27.50
CA ILE A 145 -4.46 10.67 -26.85
C ILE A 145 -4.87 9.21 -26.56
N LEU A 146 -4.94 8.38 -27.60
CA LEU A 146 -5.38 6.98 -27.51
C LEU A 146 -4.20 5.98 -27.44
N ALA A 147 -3.06 6.41 -26.91
CA ALA A 147 -1.87 5.57 -26.80
C ALA A 147 -2.03 4.48 -25.72
N PRO A 148 -1.38 3.31 -25.86
CA PRO A 148 -1.36 2.32 -24.80
C PRO A 148 -0.71 2.85 -23.51
N THR A 149 0.28 3.75 -23.64
CA THR A 149 0.92 4.38 -22.49
C THR A 149 -0.04 5.28 -21.72
N THR A 150 -0.89 6.05 -22.40
CA THR A 150 -1.92 6.86 -21.73
C THR A 150 -2.95 5.96 -21.06
N LEU A 151 -3.38 4.86 -21.70
CA LEU A 151 -4.25 3.87 -21.09
C LEU A 151 -3.72 3.35 -19.74
N PHE A 152 -2.47 2.88 -19.69
CA PHE A 152 -1.87 2.35 -18.46
C PHE A 152 -1.76 3.42 -17.38
N VAL A 153 -1.29 4.62 -17.72
CA VAL A 153 -1.17 5.72 -16.77
C VAL A 153 -2.55 6.20 -16.28
N LYS A 154 -3.58 6.21 -17.15
CA LYS A 154 -4.96 6.58 -16.80
C LYS A 154 -5.55 5.61 -15.79
N ILE A 155 -5.38 4.31 -15.99
CA ILE A 155 -5.89 3.27 -15.07
C ILE A 155 -5.19 3.39 -13.72
N LEU A 156 -3.85 3.40 -13.70
CA LEU A 156 -3.07 3.52 -12.46
C LEU A 156 -3.38 4.83 -11.73
N GLY A 157 -3.38 5.95 -12.45
CA GLY A 157 -3.69 7.27 -11.92
C GLY A 157 -5.11 7.34 -11.33
N SER A 158 -6.10 6.73 -11.98
CA SER A 158 -7.47 6.71 -11.47
C SER A 158 -7.60 5.88 -10.18
N ILE A 159 -6.95 4.71 -10.12
CA ILE A 159 -6.93 3.87 -8.91
C ILE A 159 -6.26 4.61 -7.75
N LEU A 160 -5.10 5.23 -8.01
CA LEU A 160 -4.35 5.99 -7.00
C LEU A 160 -5.10 7.22 -6.54
N ALA A 161 -5.77 7.96 -7.44
CA ALA A 161 -6.55 9.14 -7.09
C ALA A 161 -7.74 8.81 -6.20
N VAL A 162 -8.46 7.72 -6.51
CA VAL A 162 -9.56 7.23 -5.65
C VAL A 162 -9.01 6.71 -4.32
N SER A 163 -7.87 6.01 -4.32
CA SER A 163 -7.24 5.49 -3.10
C SER A 163 -6.70 6.60 -2.18
N ALA A 164 -6.26 7.72 -2.76
CA ALA A 164 -5.86 8.93 -2.04
C ALA A 164 -7.04 9.71 -1.44
N GLY A 165 -8.28 9.36 -1.78
CA GLY A 165 -9.46 10.10 -1.33
C GLY A 165 -9.61 11.48 -1.96
N LEU A 166 -9.03 11.69 -3.16
CA LEU A 166 -9.22 12.94 -3.90
C LEU A 166 -10.70 13.06 -4.33
N VAL A 167 -11.21 14.30 -4.37
CA VAL A 167 -12.58 14.59 -4.81
C VAL A 167 -12.66 14.50 -6.34
N VAL A 168 -12.55 13.28 -6.87
CA VAL A 168 -12.56 12.99 -8.30
C VAL A 168 -13.53 11.86 -8.62
N GLY A 169 -14.22 11.99 -9.75
CA GLY A 169 -15.12 10.96 -10.26
C GLY A 169 -14.38 9.92 -11.10
N LYS A 170 -14.69 8.63 -10.91
CA LYS A 170 -14.15 7.53 -11.72
C LYS A 170 -14.83 7.37 -13.09
N GLU A 171 -16.01 7.97 -13.27
CA GLU A 171 -16.83 7.78 -14.47
C GLU A 171 -16.16 8.36 -15.72
N GLY A 172 -15.55 9.54 -15.62
CA GLY A 172 -14.86 10.18 -16.74
C GLY A 172 -13.68 9.38 -17.28
N PRO A 173 -12.68 9.02 -16.43
CA PRO A 173 -11.56 8.18 -16.85
C PRO A 173 -11.96 6.82 -17.43
N MET A 174 -13.11 6.27 -17.01
CA MET A 174 -13.63 5.01 -17.54
C MET A 174 -14.01 5.12 -19.03
N VAL A 175 -14.58 6.25 -19.46
CA VAL A 175 -14.90 6.52 -20.87
C VAL A 175 -13.64 6.52 -21.74
N HIS A 176 -12.61 7.26 -21.31
CA HIS A 176 -11.34 7.32 -22.05
C HIS A 176 -10.62 5.97 -22.03
N THR A 177 -10.66 5.25 -20.91
CA THR A 177 -10.11 3.88 -20.82
C THR A 177 -10.80 2.95 -21.83
N GLY A 178 -12.12 2.98 -21.92
CA GLY A 178 -12.90 2.19 -22.90
C GLY A 178 -12.57 2.56 -24.35
N ALA A 179 -12.46 3.86 -24.66
CA ALA A 179 -12.03 4.36 -25.95
C ALA A 179 -10.61 3.88 -26.34
N CYS A 180 -9.66 3.94 -25.41
CA CYS A 180 -8.29 3.47 -25.60
C CYS A 180 -8.22 1.96 -25.82
N ILE A 181 -9.00 1.17 -25.07
CA ILE A 181 -9.07 -0.29 -25.25
C ILE A 181 -9.66 -0.62 -26.62
N ALA A 182 -10.75 0.04 -27.02
CA ALA A 182 -11.35 -0.15 -28.34
C ALA A 182 -10.39 0.25 -29.47
N ASN A 183 -9.62 1.32 -29.29
CA ASN A 183 -8.59 1.73 -30.23
C ASN A 183 -7.44 0.70 -30.35
N LEU A 184 -6.97 0.20 -29.20
CA LEU A 184 -5.88 -0.77 -29.13
C LEU A 184 -6.29 -2.11 -29.75
N LEU A 185 -7.49 -2.59 -29.41
CA LEU A 185 -8.04 -3.82 -29.95
C LEU A 185 -8.38 -3.66 -31.43
N GLY A 186 -9.03 -2.58 -31.84
CA GLY A 186 -9.44 -2.34 -33.23
C GLY A 186 -8.29 -2.26 -34.24
N GLN A 187 -7.10 -1.81 -33.81
CA GLN A 187 -5.91 -1.76 -34.65
C GLN A 187 -5.09 -3.07 -34.69
N GLY A 188 -5.48 -4.07 -33.88
CA GLY A 188 -4.74 -5.32 -33.72
C GLY A 188 -3.49 -5.19 -32.84
N GLY A 189 -3.49 -4.25 -31.89
CA GLY A 189 -2.42 -4.01 -30.92
C GLY A 189 -1.61 -2.74 -31.17
N SER A 190 -0.47 -2.61 -30.48
CA SER A 190 0.35 -1.40 -30.52
C SER A 190 1.50 -1.52 -31.52
N ARG A 191 1.56 -0.58 -32.47
CA ARG A 191 2.73 -0.41 -33.36
C ARG A 191 4.03 -0.16 -32.58
N LYS A 192 3.97 0.53 -31.44
CA LYS A 192 5.15 0.87 -30.62
C LYS A 192 5.77 -0.35 -29.93
N TYR A 193 4.96 -1.37 -29.63
CA TYR A 193 5.40 -2.62 -29.00
C TYR A 193 5.46 -3.79 -29.98
N ALA A 194 5.42 -3.52 -31.29
CA ALA A 194 5.42 -4.50 -32.39
C ALA A 194 4.33 -5.60 -32.31
N LEU A 195 3.36 -5.45 -31.41
CA LEU A 195 2.26 -6.40 -31.24
C LEU A 195 1.19 -6.07 -32.28
N THR A 196 1.31 -6.61 -33.49
CA THR A 196 0.33 -6.39 -34.56
C THR A 196 -0.25 -7.71 -35.07
N TRP A 197 -1.55 -7.87 -34.92
CA TRP A 197 -2.27 -9.08 -35.33
C TRP A 197 -2.63 -8.97 -36.81
N LYS A 198 -2.06 -9.86 -37.64
CA LYS A 198 -2.25 -9.85 -39.11
C LYS A 198 -3.71 -10.11 -39.53
N TRP A 199 -4.51 -10.77 -38.70
CA TRP A 199 -5.94 -11.03 -38.94
C TRP A 199 -6.78 -9.76 -38.84
N LEU A 200 -6.38 -8.77 -38.04
CA LEU A 200 -7.13 -7.51 -37.85
C LEU A 200 -6.85 -6.44 -38.92
N ARG A 201 -6.18 -6.79 -40.01
CA ARG A 201 -5.84 -5.84 -41.08
C ARG A 201 -7.06 -5.17 -41.71
N TYR A 202 -8.22 -5.84 -41.74
CA TYR A 202 -9.47 -5.29 -42.27
C TYR A 202 -10.04 -4.13 -41.43
N PHE A 203 -9.76 -4.07 -40.12
CA PHE A 203 -10.26 -3.01 -39.23
C PHE A 203 -9.35 -1.76 -39.18
N LYS A 204 -8.29 -1.70 -40.00
CA LYS A 204 -7.39 -0.54 -40.12
C LYS A 204 -7.96 0.60 -40.97
N ASN A 205 -9.26 0.83 -40.87
CA ASN A 205 -9.96 1.90 -41.53
C ASN A 205 -10.39 2.93 -40.48
N ASP A 206 -10.17 4.22 -40.74
CA ASP A 206 -10.45 5.27 -39.76
C ASP A 206 -11.94 5.34 -39.39
N ARG A 207 -12.82 4.95 -40.34
CA ARG A 207 -14.26 4.84 -40.08
C ARG A 207 -14.58 3.75 -39.05
N ASP A 208 -14.10 2.52 -39.28
CA ASP A 208 -14.39 1.40 -38.38
C ASP A 208 -13.71 1.58 -37.01
N ARG A 209 -12.53 2.21 -37.01
CA ARG A 209 -11.82 2.64 -35.79
C ARG A 209 -12.65 3.63 -34.97
N ARG A 210 -13.24 4.65 -35.62
CA ARG A 210 -14.14 5.63 -34.96
C ARG A 210 -15.38 4.96 -34.38
N ASP A 211 -16.00 4.05 -35.12
CA ASP A 211 -17.17 3.28 -34.67
C ASP A 211 -16.84 2.43 -33.42
N LEU A 212 -15.69 1.74 -33.42
CA LEU A 212 -15.24 0.95 -32.27
C LEU A 212 -14.95 1.82 -31.04
N ILE A 213 -14.26 2.95 -31.22
CA ILE A 213 -13.96 3.88 -30.13
C ILE A 213 -15.24 4.43 -29.51
N THR A 214 -16.25 4.72 -30.33
CA THR A 214 -17.58 5.16 -29.88
C THR A 214 -18.24 4.07 -29.03
N CYS A 215 -18.21 2.80 -29.46
CA CYS A 215 -18.70 1.67 -28.67
C CYS A 215 -17.95 1.52 -27.34
N GLY A 216 -16.62 1.68 -27.33
CA GLY A 216 -15.79 1.60 -26.13
C GLY A 216 -16.06 2.72 -25.13
N ALA A 217 -16.24 3.95 -25.62
CA ALA A 217 -16.59 5.12 -24.81
C ALA A 217 -18.00 5.00 -24.19
N ALA A 218 -18.92 4.31 -24.86
CA ALA A 218 -20.30 4.11 -24.42
C ALA A 218 -20.45 3.03 -23.32
N ALA A 219 -19.38 2.35 -22.90
CA ALA A 219 -19.40 1.16 -22.04
C ALA A 219 -19.78 1.43 -20.56
N PHE A 220 -20.93 2.05 -20.34
CA PHE A 220 -21.49 2.35 -19.01
C PHE A 220 -22.34 1.20 -18.46
N ARG A 221 -22.57 1.23 -17.15
CA ARG A 221 -23.50 0.34 -16.43
C ARG A 221 -24.99 0.62 -16.70
N ALA A 222 -25.30 1.25 -17.83
CA ALA A 222 -26.64 1.55 -18.29
C ALA A 222 -26.66 1.48 -19.83
N PRO A 223 -27.33 0.49 -20.45
CA PRO A 223 -27.24 0.30 -21.91
C PRO A 223 -27.71 1.51 -22.70
N VAL A 224 -28.91 2.02 -22.36
CA VAL A 224 -29.51 3.20 -23.00
C VAL A 224 -28.76 4.47 -22.62
N GLY A 225 -28.39 4.63 -21.35
CA GLY A 225 -27.65 5.79 -20.87
C GLY A 225 -26.28 5.94 -21.53
N GLY A 226 -25.57 4.84 -21.75
CA GLY A 226 -24.27 4.86 -22.43
C GLY A 226 -24.38 5.20 -23.92
N VAL A 227 -25.43 4.72 -24.59
CA VAL A 227 -25.71 5.08 -25.99
C VAL A 227 -26.10 6.56 -26.11
N LEU A 228 -26.94 7.06 -25.21
CA LEU A 228 -27.33 8.48 -25.16
C LEU A 228 -26.12 9.37 -24.86
N PHE A 229 -25.28 8.99 -23.89
CA PHE A 229 -24.03 9.71 -23.64
C PHE A 229 -23.14 9.75 -24.88
N ALA A 230 -22.99 8.63 -25.59
CA ALA A 230 -22.18 8.60 -26.81
C ALA A 230 -22.79 9.45 -27.95
N LEU A 231 -24.12 9.50 -28.04
CA LEU A 231 -24.86 10.36 -28.97
C LEU A 231 -24.68 11.85 -28.65
N GLU A 232 -24.80 12.23 -27.39
CA GLU A 232 -24.76 13.63 -26.93
C GLU A 232 -23.33 14.18 -26.90
N GLU A 233 -22.38 13.42 -26.34
CA GLU A 233 -21.04 13.93 -26.06
C GLU A 233 -19.99 13.55 -27.10
N ALA A 234 -20.19 12.47 -27.83
CA ALA A 234 -19.16 11.86 -28.67
C ALA A 234 -19.43 12.00 -30.18
N ALA A 235 -20.68 12.18 -30.61
CA ALA A 235 -21.04 12.15 -32.03
C ALA A 235 -21.52 13.50 -32.55
N THR A 236 -20.80 14.05 -33.53
CA THR A 236 -21.30 15.11 -34.43
C THR A 236 -22.15 14.56 -35.58
N TRP A 237 -21.96 13.28 -35.94
CA TRP A 237 -22.68 12.61 -37.02
C TRP A 237 -22.91 11.14 -36.66
N TRP A 238 -24.14 10.65 -36.81
CA TRP A 238 -24.53 9.32 -36.33
C TRP A 238 -25.21 8.48 -37.42
N ARG A 239 -24.94 7.17 -37.41
CA ARG A 239 -25.54 6.18 -38.32
C ARG A 239 -26.44 5.22 -37.54
N SER A 240 -27.59 4.86 -38.11
CA SER A 240 -28.52 3.91 -37.49
C SER A 240 -27.88 2.54 -37.20
N ALA A 241 -26.95 2.09 -38.05
CA ALA A 241 -26.22 0.85 -37.82
C ALA A 241 -25.24 0.94 -36.62
N LEU A 242 -24.65 2.11 -36.37
CA LEU A 242 -23.78 2.33 -35.21
C LEU A 242 -24.58 2.31 -33.91
N LEU A 243 -25.81 2.82 -33.92
CA LEU A 243 -26.74 2.77 -32.79
C LEU A 243 -26.93 1.34 -32.28
N TRP A 244 -27.25 0.43 -33.19
CA TRP A 244 -27.47 -0.97 -32.81
C TRP A 244 -26.19 -1.61 -32.27
N ARG A 245 -25.04 -1.34 -32.90
CA ARG A 245 -23.74 -1.86 -32.43
C ARG A 245 -23.38 -1.36 -31.03
N THR A 246 -23.55 -0.06 -30.76
CA THR A 246 -23.27 0.52 -29.44
C THR A 246 -24.24 -0.03 -28.40
N PHE A 247 -25.54 -0.11 -28.70
CA PHE A 247 -26.56 -0.68 -27.81
C PHE A 247 -26.28 -2.13 -27.42
N PHE A 248 -25.96 -3.00 -28.39
CA PHE A 248 -25.63 -4.40 -28.08
C PHE A 248 -24.34 -4.51 -27.25
N THR A 249 -23.33 -3.69 -27.56
CA THR A 249 -22.06 -3.69 -26.82
C THR A 249 -22.27 -3.26 -25.36
N THR A 250 -23.06 -2.21 -25.12
CA THR A 250 -23.36 -1.74 -23.76
C THR A 250 -24.25 -2.72 -23.01
N ALA A 251 -25.24 -3.33 -23.66
CA ALA A 251 -26.06 -4.40 -23.08
C ALA A 251 -25.21 -5.58 -22.61
N ILE A 252 -24.32 -6.11 -23.47
CA ILE A 252 -23.41 -7.21 -23.11
C ILE A 252 -22.50 -6.78 -21.95
N THR A 253 -21.93 -5.58 -22.02
CA THR A 253 -21.09 -5.03 -20.94
C THR A 253 -21.84 -5.01 -19.61
N THR A 254 -23.10 -4.58 -19.60
CA THR A 254 -23.90 -4.56 -18.37
C THR A 254 -24.19 -5.95 -17.82
N VAL A 255 -24.45 -6.94 -18.67
CA VAL A 255 -24.66 -8.34 -18.26
C VAL A 255 -23.37 -8.90 -17.65
N VAL A 256 -22.24 -8.78 -18.34
CA VAL A 256 -20.93 -9.26 -17.84
C VAL A 256 -20.55 -8.57 -16.54
N LEU A 257 -20.74 -7.25 -16.44
CA LEU A 257 -20.46 -6.50 -15.21
C LEU A 257 -21.37 -6.92 -14.06
N ARG A 258 -22.63 -7.27 -14.33
CA ARG A 258 -23.59 -7.72 -13.31
C ARG A 258 -23.18 -9.09 -12.74
N GLU A 259 -22.82 -10.02 -13.61
CA GLU A 259 -22.37 -11.36 -13.21
C GLU A 259 -21.06 -11.28 -12.40
N THR A 260 -20.06 -10.55 -12.91
CA THR A 260 -18.75 -10.40 -12.24
C THR A 260 -18.82 -9.65 -10.90
N MET A 261 -19.66 -8.62 -10.78
CA MET A 261 -19.81 -7.86 -9.53
C MET A 261 -20.43 -8.69 -8.40
N SER A 262 -21.29 -9.65 -8.72
CA SER A 262 -21.90 -10.55 -7.73
C SER A 262 -20.85 -11.44 -7.06
N LEU A 263 -19.94 -12.02 -7.85
CA LEU A 263 -18.86 -12.88 -7.39
C LEU A 263 -17.79 -12.08 -6.65
N ALA A 264 -17.40 -10.92 -7.17
CA ALA A 264 -16.40 -10.06 -6.54
C ALA A 264 -16.85 -9.56 -5.15
N LYS A 265 -18.12 -9.15 -5.01
CA LYS A 265 -18.68 -8.76 -3.70
C LYS A 265 -18.68 -9.93 -2.72
N ALA A 266 -19.10 -11.11 -3.17
CA ALA A 266 -19.09 -12.30 -2.34
C ALA A 266 -17.67 -12.65 -1.86
N ALA A 267 -16.67 -12.60 -2.75
CA ALA A 267 -15.27 -12.87 -2.43
C ALA A 267 -14.65 -11.84 -1.47
N ILE A 268 -14.95 -10.55 -1.65
CA ILE A 268 -14.44 -9.48 -0.77
C ILE A 268 -15.04 -9.61 0.63
N LEU A 269 -16.36 -9.81 0.75
CA LEU A 269 -17.02 -10.03 2.04
C LEU A 269 -16.45 -11.26 2.75
N PHE A 270 -16.21 -12.34 2.00
CA PHE A 270 -15.63 -13.56 2.54
C PHE A 270 -14.22 -13.34 3.12
N ARG A 271 -13.37 -12.57 2.42
CA ARG A 271 -12.01 -12.23 2.87
C ARG A 271 -11.99 -11.24 4.04
N GLN A 272 -12.79 -10.17 3.99
CA GLN A 272 -12.78 -9.11 5.00
C GLN A 272 -13.33 -9.57 6.35
N LEU A 273 -14.36 -10.43 6.33
CA LEU A 273 -15.03 -10.88 7.55
C LEU A 273 -14.48 -12.23 8.06
N ALA A 274 -13.46 -12.79 7.40
CA ALA A 274 -12.87 -14.10 7.70
C ALA A 274 -13.93 -15.23 7.87
N LEU A 275 -15.07 -15.09 7.19
CA LEU A 275 -16.21 -16.00 7.36
C LEU A 275 -15.78 -17.42 6.98
N ARG A 276 -16.36 -18.41 7.66
CA ARG A 276 -16.20 -19.83 7.27
C ARG A 276 -17.24 -20.24 6.24
N HIS A 277 -18.43 -19.64 6.32
CA HIS A 277 -19.59 -19.96 5.51
C HIS A 277 -20.37 -18.67 5.17
N LEU A 278 -20.89 -18.58 3.95
CA LEU A 278 -21.72 -17.49 3.46
C LEU A 278 -23.03 -18.07 2.91
N CYS A 279 -24.14 -17.80 3.58
CA CYS A 279 -25.46 -18.26 3.15
C CYS A 279 -26.02 -17.35 2.06
N VAL A 280 -26.36 -17.91 0.90
CA VAL A 280 -26.99 -17.16 -0.20
C VAL A 280 -28.50 -17.33 -0.10
N ILE A 281 -29.17 -16.23 0.25
CA ILE A 281 -30.63 -16.13 0.39
C ILE A 281 -31.19 -15.47 -0.88
N PRO A 282 -32.25 -16.02 -1.50
CA PRO A 282 -32.82 -15.43 -2.71
C PRO A 282 -33.59 -14.15 -2.35
N LYS A 283 -33.45 -13.11 -3.19
CA LYS A 283 -34.15 -11.82 -2.99
C LYS A 283 -35.68 -11.91 -3.15
N THR A 284 -36.18 -12.92 -3.84
CA THR A 284 -37.61 -13.17 -4.02
C THR A 284 -37.99 -14.48 -3.32
N PRO A 285 -38.79 -14.43 -2.23
CA PRO A 285 -39.16 -15.62 -1.49
C PRO A 285 -40.30 -16.34 -2.23
N ARG A 286 -39.97 -17.21 -3.20
CA ARG A 286 -40.96 -18.11 -3.80
C ARG A 286 -40.76 -19.60 -3.51
N ARG A 287 -39.61 -20.01 -2.95
CA ARG A 287 -39.41 -21.29 -2.23
C ARG A 287 -38.05 -21.31 -1.51
N ASN A 288 -37.95 -22.14 -0.46
CA ASN A 288 -36.86 -22.35 0.51
C ASN A 288 -35.88 -21.17 0.73
N PRO A 289 -35.83 -20.59 1.95
CA PRO A 289 -35.11 -19.33 2.19
C PRO A 289 -33.58 -19.42 2.02
N VAL A 290 -33.01 -20.62 1.90
CA VAL A 290 -31.58 -20.84 1.68
C VAL A 290 -31.39 -21.56 0.34
N VAL A 291 -30.78 -20.87 -0.63
CA VAL A 291 -30.47 -21.48 -1.94
C VAL A 291 -29.25 -22.38 -1.81
N ARG A 292 -28.18 -21.89 -1.16
CA ARG A 292 -26.91 -22.60 -0.99
C ARG A 292 -26.04 -21.94 0.08
N ILE A 293 -25.18 -22.71 0.74
CA ILE A 293 -24.11 -22.21 1.60
C ILE A 293 -22.80 -22.25 0.78
N LEU A 294 -22.16 -21.09 0.60
CA LEU A 294 -20.80 -21.02 0.04
C LEU A 294 -19.76 -21.12 1.15
N THR A 295 -18.70 -21.88 0.88
CA THR A 295 -17.55 -22.11 1.74
C THR A 295 -16.25 -21.74 1.01
N ARG A 296 -15.12 -21.72 1.71
CA ARG A 296 -13.79 -21.48 1.07
C ARG A 296 -13.47 -22.48 -0.02
N HIS A 297 -13.97 -23.70 0.13
CA HIS A 297 -13.70 -24.79 -0.80
C HIS A 297 -14.34 -24.55 -2.17
N ASP A 298 -15.51 -23.89 -2.20
CA ASP A 298 -16.23 -23.54 -3.44
C ASP A 298 -15.48 -22.52 -4.32
N PHE A 299 -14.50 -21.80 -3.74
CA PHE A 299 -13.65 -20.85 -4.46
C PHE A 299 -12.26 -21.42 -4.81
N MET A 300 -11.97 -22.68 -4.46
CA MET A 300 -10.72 -23.31 -4.88
C MET A 300 -10.74 -23.63 -6.38
N PRO A 301 -9.62 -23.46 -7.09
CA PRO A 301 -9.57 -23.64 -8.54
C PRO A 301 -10.03 -25.03 -8.97
N GLU A 302 -9.74 -26.08 -8.21
CA GLU A 302 -10.18 -27.46 -8.49
C GLU A 302 -11.71 -27.60 -8.51
N HIS A 303 -12.40 -26.96 -7.56
CA HIS A 303 -13.86 -27.01 -7.46
C HIS A 303 -14.53 -26.13 -8.53
N VAL A 304 -13.96 -24.95 -8.81
CA VAL A 304 -14.43 -24.07 -9.88
C VAL A 304 -14.29 -24.73 -11.26
N LEU A 305 -13.21 -25.46 -11.50
CA LEU A 305 -12.97 -26.24 -12.71
C LEU A 305 -13.92 -27.45 -12.82
N GLY A 306 -14.28 -28.07 -11.70
CA GLY A 306 -15.30 -29.14 -11.67
C GLY A 306 -16.72 -28.64 -11.95
N LEU A 307 -17.06 -27.42 -11.54
CA LEU A 307 -18.37 -26.78 -11.79
C LEU A 307 -18.50 -26.21 -13.22
N TYR A 308 -17.40 -25.80 -13.82
CA TYR A 308 -17.36 -25.23 -15.17
C TYR A 308 -16.25 -25.90 -16.00
N PRO A 309 -16.46 -27.17 -16.42
CA PRO A 309 -15.46 -27.94 -17.17
C PRO A 309 -15.08 -27.29 -18.52
N GLU A 310 -15.93 -26.40 -19.05
CA GLU A 310 -15.67 -25.69 -20.31
C GLU A 310 -14.54 -24.64 -20.22
N LEU A 311 -14.18 -24.19 -19.02
CA LEU A 311 -13.07 -23.24 -18.81
C LEU A 311 -11.68 -23.86 -19.08
N ILE A 312 -11.58 -25.19 -19.22
CA ILE A 312 -10.32 -25.90 -19.47
C ILE A 312 -9.90 -25.85 -20.94
N HIS A 313 -10.84 -25.64 -21.88
CA HIS A 313 -10.60 -25.85 -23.31
C HIS A 313 -10.03 -24.66 -24.10
N HIS A 314 -9.71 -23.54 -23.44
CA HIS A 314 -8.97 -22.44 -24.09
C HIS A 314 -7.53 -22.36 -23.58
N LYS A 315 -6.69 -23.24 -24.12
CA LYS A 315 -5.24 -23.04 -24.19
C LYS A 315 -4.83 -22.87 -25.65
#